data_AF-A0A922Y9X2-F1
#
_entry.id   AF-A0A922Y9X2-F1
#
_cell.length_a   1.000
_cell.length_b   1.000
_cell.length_c   1.000
_cell.angle_alpha   90.00
_cell.angle_beta   90.00
_cell.angle_gamma   90.00
#
_symmetry.space_group_name_H-M   'P 1'
#
loop_
_entity.id
_entity.type
_entity.pdbx_description
1 polymer ?
#
loop_
_entity_poly.entity_id
_entity_poly.type
_entity_poly.pdbx_seq_one_letter_code
_entity_poly.pdbx_strand_id
1 'polypeptide(L)' 'MRFQPVILAAAGAIALSACTHTVKLEPSDKPIKIDLNVNITQEVRIKLDREVSDLIANNPDLF' A
#
# COMPACT_ATOMS: atom_id res chain seq x y z
N MET A 1 -25.39 -42.86 -37.29
CA MET A 1 -25.16 -42.50 -35.88
C MET A 1 -23.68 -42.59 -35.44
N ARG A 2 -22.70 -42.31 -36.32
CA ARG A 2 -21.26 -42.43 -36.00
C ARG A 2 -20.56 -41.10 -35.66
N PHE A 3 -21.27 -39.97 -35.85
CA PHE A 3 -20.77 -38.62 -35.57
C PHE A 3 -21.08 -38.13 -34.14
N GLN A 4 -22.00 -38.78 -33.43
CA GLN A 4 -22.36 -38.46 -32.04
C GLN A 4 -21.17 -38.51 -31.05
N PRO A 5 -20.26 -39.51 -31.09
CA PRO A 5 -19.09 -39.50 -30.22
C PRO A 5 -18.06 -38.43 -30.60
N VAL A 6 -17.99 -38.06 -31.88
CA VAL A 6 -17.06 -37.03 -32.38
C VAL A 6 -17.47 -35.64 -31.89
N ILE A 7 -18.76 -35.34 -31.91
CA ILE A 7 -19.30 -34.07 -31.43
C ILE A 7 -19.10 -33.93 -29.91
N LEU A 8 -19.30 -35.00 -29.15
CA LEU A 8 -19.12 -35.00 -27.70
C LEU A 8 -17.64 -34.82 -27.30
N ALA A 9 -16.72 -35.45 -28.03
CA ALA A 9 -15.28 -35.31 -27.80
C ALA A 9 -14.77 -33.89 -28.15
N ALA A 10 -15.29 -33.29 -29.22
CA ALA A 10 -14.94 -31.92 -29.61
C ALA A 10 -15.41 -30.89 -28.58
N ALA A 11 -16.61 -31.07 -28.01
CA ALA A 11 -17.13 -30.19 -26.96
C ALA A 11 -16.29 -30.24 -25.68
N GLY A 12 -15.79 -31.43 -25.30
CA GLY A 12 -14.90 -31.60 -24.15
C GLY A 12 -13.54 -30.90 -24.32
N ALA A 13 -12.97 -30.92 -25.52
CA ALA A 13 -11.70 -30.26 -25.81
C ALA A 13 -11.80 -28.72 -25.69
N ILE A 14 -12.91 -28.13 -26.12
CA ILE A 14 -13.15 -26.69 -26.04
C ILE A 14 -13.30 -26.25 -24.58
N ALA A 15 -14.03 -27.02 -23.76
CA ALA A 15 -14.21 -26.73 -22.35
C ALA A 15 -12.89 -26.69 -21.56
N LEU A 16 -11.93 -27.56 -21.90
CA LEU A 16 -10.62 -27.60 -21.25
C LEU A 16 -9.72 -26.40 -21.60
N SER A 17 -9.93 -25.77 -22.77
CA SER A 17 -9.14 -24.61 -23.20
C SER A 17 -9.47 -23.33 -22.40
N ALA A 18 -10.66 -23.26 -21.79
CA ALA A 18 -11.10 -22.13 -20.96
C ALA A 18 -10.41 -22.06 -19.59
N CYS A 19 -9.73 -23.12 -19.14
CA CYS A 19 -9.16 -23.18 -17.78
C CYS A 19 -7.81 -22.45 -17.61
N THR A 20 -7.30 -21.78 -18.64
CA THR A 20 -5.98 -21.12 -18.63
C THR A 20 -6.08 -19.60 -18.68
N HIS A 21 -6.87 -19.01 -17.80
CA HIS A 21 -6.95 -17.55 -17.67
C HIS A 21 -5.59 -16.99 -17.23
N THR A 22 -4.89 -16.35 -18.16
CA THR A 22 -3.59 -15.75 -17.90
C THR A 22 -3.80 -14.48 -17.09
N VAL A 23 -3.47 -14.53 -15.80
CA VAL A 23 -3.51 -13.35 -14.93
C VAL A 23 -2.36 -12.44 -15.34
N LYS A 24 -2.67 -11.41 -16.12
CA LYS A 24 -1.71 -10.34 -16.44
C LYS A 24 -1.68 -9.37 -15.28
N LEU A 25 -0.57 -9.35 -14.56
CA LEU A 25 -0.26 -8.28 -13.62
C LEU A 25 0.21 -7.10 -14.46
N GLU A 26 -0.72 -6.24 -14.88
CA GLU A 26 -0.37 -4.95 -15.47
C GLU A 26 0.00 -4.02 -14.32
N PRO A 27 1.28 -3.61 -14.17
CA PRO A 27 1.60 -2.51 -13.27
C PRO A 27 0.87 -1.27 -13.78
N SER A 28 0.02 -0.69 -12.94
CA SER A 28 -0.72 0.54 -13.29
C SER A 28 0.26 1.61 -13.76
N ASP A 29 0.13 2.04 -15.03
CA ASP A 29 0.95 3.09 -15.66
C ASP A 29 0.88 4.44 -14.91
N LYS A 30 -0.17 4.61 -14.08
CA LYS A 30 -0.36 5.83 -13.29
C LYS A 30 0.45 5.73 -12.00
N PRO A 31 1.31 6.73 -11.71
CA PRO A 31 2.07 6.75 -10.46
C PRO A 31 1.12 6.81 -9.26
N ILE A 32 1.42 5.99 -8.25
CA ILE A 32 0.71 5.98 -6.97
C ILE A 32 1.01 7.31 -6.28
N LYS A 33 -0.02 8.16 -6.13
CA LYS A 33 0.10 9.40 -5.35
C LYS A 33 -0.03 9.08 -3.88
N ILE A 34 1.05 9.33 -3.14
CA ILE A 34 1.09 9.16 -1.69
C ILE A 34 1.08 10.56 -1.08
N ASP A 35 -0.12 11.09 -0.87
CA ASP A 35 -0.33 12.42 -0.26
C ASP A 35 -0.25 12.30 1.27
N LEU A 36 0.97 12.39 1.81
CA LEU A 36 1.23 12.35 3.25
C LEU A 36 1.25 13.77 3.84
N ASN A 37 0.20 14.14 4.58
CA ASN A 37 0.15 15.40 5.31
C ASN A 37 0.82 15.25 6.69
N VAL A 38 2.16 15.31 6.73
CA VAL A 38 2.94 15.26 7.98
C VAL A 38 3.20 16.67 8.49
N ASN A 39 2.69 17.00 9.68
CA ASN A 39 3.04 18.23 10.38
C ASN A 39 4.33 18.00 11.19
N ILE A 40 5.45 18.59 10.76
CA ILE A 40 6.77 18.38 11.37
C ILE A 40 6.94 19.40 12.52
N THR A 41 6.69 18.95 13.75
CA THR A 41 6.68 19.72 15.01
C THR A 41 8.08 20.04 15.58
N GLN A 42 9.12 20.16 14.74
CA GLN A 42 10.51 20.37 15.21
C GLN A 42 10.73 21.71 15.95
N GLU A 43 9.75 22.61 15.96
CA GLU A 43 9.75 23.79 16.82
C GLU A 43 9.39 23.50 18.29
N VAL A 44 8.55 22.50 18.59
CA VAL A 44 8.08 22.24 19.98
C VAL A 44 9.23 21.77 20.86
N ARG A 45 10.10 20.90 20.34
CA ARG A 45 11.28 20.43 21.08
C ARG A 45 12.27 21.58 21.37
N ILE A 46 12.54 22.44 20.38
CA ILE A 46 13.47 23.58 20.55
C ILE A 46 12.88 24.66 21.48
N LYS A 47 11.56 24.89 21.46
CA LYS A 47 10.88 25.86 22.35
C LYS A 47 10.82 25.37 23.80
N LEU A 48 10.48 24.09 24.03
CA LEU A 48 10.45 23.50 25.38
C LEU A 48 11.85 23.46 26.01
N ASP A 49 12.89 23.12 25.26
CA ASP A 49 14.27 23.07 25.78
C ASP A 49 14.74 24.45 26.29
N ARG A 50 14.35 25.55 25.62
CA ARG A 50 14.68 26.92 26.06
C ARG A 50 13.89 27.32 27.30
N GLU A 51 12.58 27.10 27.30
CA GLU A 51 11.72 27.48 28.43
C GLU A 51 12.08 26.70 29.70
N VAL A 52 12.38 25.40 29.59
CA VAL A 52 12.83 24.57 30.72
C VAL A 52 14.20 25.04 31.22
N SER A 53 15.13 25.36 30.32
CA SER A 53 16.45 25.90 30.70
C SER A 53 16.33 27.23 31.44
N ASP A 54 15.45 28.12 30.98
CA ASP A 54 15.21 29.42 31.62
C ASP A 54 14.53 29.23 32.99
N LEU A 55 13.60 28.30 33.13
CA LEU A 55 12.94 28.00 34.42
C LEU A 55 13.91 27.42 35.46
N ILE A 56 14.82 26.54 35.03
CA ILE A 56 15.88 25.98 35.89
C ILE A 56 16.84 27.09 36.33
N ALA A 57 17.24 27.97 35.41
CA ALA A 57 18.15 29.08 35.73
C ALA A 57 17.56 30.09 36.72
N ASN A 58 16.25 30.33 36.67
CA ASN A 58 15.56 31.28 37.55
C ASN A 58 15.24 30.72 38.94
N ASN A 59 15.23 29.39 39.13
CA ASN A 59 14.92 28.75 40.40
C ASN A 59 15.90 27.61 40.72
N PRO A 60 17.19 27.91 40.96
CA PRO A 60 18.21 26.91 41.26
C PRO A 60 17.99 26.18 42.59
N ASP A 61 17.13 26.72 43.46
CA ASP A 61 16.81 26.13 44.77
C ASP A 61 15.71 25.06 44.68
N LEU A 62 15.01 24.97 43.53
CA LEU A 62 13.90 24.05 43.28
C LEU A 62 14.30 22.83 42.41
N PHE A 63 15.46 22.89 41.74
CA PHE A 63 15.92 21.88 40.76
C PHE A 63 17.40 21.53 40.91
#